data_AF-A0A4Q2XU20-F1
#
_entry.id   AF-A0A4Q2XU20-F1
#
_cell.length_a   1.000
_cell.length_b   1.000
_cell.length_c   1.000
_cell.angle_alpha   90.00
_cell.angle_beta   90.00
_cell.angle_gamma   90.00
#
_symmetry.space_group_name_H-M   'P 1'
#
loop_
_entity.id
_entity.type
_entity.pdbx_description
1 polymer ?
#
loop_
_entity_poly.entity_id
_entity_poly.type
_entity_poly.pdbx_seq_one_letter_code
_entity_poly.pdbx_strand_id
1 'polypeptide(L)'
;MFNALEEVFMGDLIPLIDQTYRTRPERENRAMAGLSMGGMQTFQIGLKHLETFAYLGGFSGAGGGFGGGTFDPKTSHGGVMADAKAFNDKVRVLFLSIGTAEGERFYNSVKGWRNSLEGAGIRTVFYESPGTAHEWHTWRRSLKEFVPLIFQAPVAAASAAPVARGISGTWKAEFDTQIGRQKYTWILKQDGATFTGSATAEVGGRKREVEVREGKVDGDKVSFTEMLNFQDREIPISYTGTVSGNEMKLTREVGEFAKEDIVAGRADAEAVAAPPAPANPEAAGAREGRRGRFGGPIVLGPEDKPAFPPPADGFDKAREGIGHGKLETVDYESKSVGSKRKALVYTPPGYSPDQKYPVLYLLHGIGGDEDEWRRGGHPEIILDNLIADKKAEPMIIVMPNGRAQPDDRPGPDAMATAPAFGKFDKDLLNDLIPFIESKYSVRKDRESRALAGLSMGGGQSLNFGLGNLDTFAWVGGFSSAPNTKPAPELVPDSEAAKDRLKLLYLSCGSTDGLIRVSQGVHS
;
A
#
# COMPACT_ATOMS: atom_id res chain seq x y z
N MET A 1 -2.04 -16.67 9.10
CA MET A 1 -3.08 -15.86 8.42
C MET A 1 -2.71 -15.53 6.96
N PHE A 2 -1.53 -15.90 6.46
CA PHE A 2 -1.14 -15.66 5.05
C PHE A 2 -0.58 -16.91 4.33
N ASN A 3 -0.85 -18.11 4.86
CA ASN A 3 -0.28 -19.36 4.33
C ASN A 3 -0.74 -19.64 2.89
N ALA A 4 -1.98 -19.29 2.54
CA ALA A 4 -2.46 -19.43 1.17
C ALA A 4 -1.67 -18.55 0.19
N LEU A 5 -1.23 -17.38 0.65
CA LEU A 5 -0.43 -16.50 -0.19
C LEU A 5 1.01 -17.00 -0.35
N GLU A 6 1.60 -17.53 0.72
CA GLU A 6 2.90 -18.18 0.73
C GLU A 6 2.93 -19.37 -0.25
N GLU A 7 1.91 -20.24 -0.20
CA GLU A 7 1.76 -21.39 -1.09
C GLU A 7 1.64 -20.96 -2.56
N VAL A 8 0.87 -19.91 -2.85
CA VAL A 8 0.75 -19.36 -4.21
C VAL A 8 2.07 -18.74 -4.68
N PHE A 9 2.78 -17.99 -3.84
CA PHE A 9 4.06 -17.40 -4.24
C PHE A 9 5.12 -18.47 -4.57
N MET A 10 5.25 -19.48 -3.70
CA MET A 10 6.33 -20.46 -3.76
C MET A 10 6.03 -21.65 -4.66
N GLY A 11 4.78 -22.13 -4.66
CA GLY A 11 4.35 -23.30 -5.43
C GLY A 11 3.98 -22.97 -6.87
N ASP A 12 3.45 -21.77 -7.10
CA ASP A 12 2.82 -21.45 -8.39
C ASP A 12 3.45 -20.23 -9.08
N LEU A 13 3.50 -19.08 -8.42
CA LEU A 13 3.82 -17.79 -9.05
C LEU A 13 5.29 -17.69 -9.48
N ILE A 14 6.25 -17.96 -8.58
CA ILE A 14 7.68 -17.92 -8.94
C ILE A 14 8.01 -18.98 -10.01
N PRO A 15 7.60 -20.26 -9.86
CA PRO A 15 7.82 -21.25 -10.91
C PRO A 15 7.22 -20.88 -12.27
N LEU A 16 6.00 -20.31 -12.28
CA LEU A 16 5.36 -19.85 -13.51
C LEU A 16 6.16 -18.72 -14.17
N ILE A 17 6.59 -17.72 -13.40
CA ILE A 17 7.35 -16.59 -13.94
C ILE A 17 8.70 -17.04 -14.49
N ASP A 18 9.42 -17.94 -13.81
CA ASP A 18 10.70 -18.47 -14.31
C ASP A 18 10.57 -19.38 -15.53
N GLN A 19 9.43 -20.08 -15.66
CA GLN A 19 9.15 -20.87 -16.86
C GLN A 19 8.72 -20.00 -18.05
N THR A 20 8.10 -18.85 -17.79
CA THR A 20 7.51 -17.99 -18.83
C THR A 20 8.47 -16.91 -19.33
N TYR A 21 9.31 -16.37 -18.45
CA TYR A 21 10.24 -15.28 -18.75
C TYR A 21 11.68 -15.73 -18.57
N ARG A 22 12.60 -15.05 -19.25
CA ARG A 22 14.04 -15.27 -19.05
C ARG A 22 14.49 -14.64 -17.75
N THR A 23 14.22 -15.32 -16.64
CA THR A 23 14.63 -14.90 -15.30
C THR A 23 15.97 -15.53 -14.92
N ARG A 24 16.51 -15.05 -13.79
CA ARG A 24 17.61 -15.71 -13.09
C ARG A 24 17.02 -16.32 -11.80
N PRO A 25 16.87 -17.65 -11.71
CA PRO A 25 16.10 -18.28 -10.63
C PRO A 25 16.87 -18.38 -9.31
N GLU A 26 18.14 -18.02 -9.28
CA GLU A 26 18.93 -18.05 -8.07
C GLU A 26 18.45 -16.94 -7.12
N ARG A 27 18.44 -17.23 -5.81
CA ARG A 27 18.01 -16.29 -4.77
C ARG A 27 18.75 -14.95 -4.81
N GLU A 28 20.00 -14.96 -5.26
CA GLU A 28 20.83 -13.76 -5.43
C GLU A 28 20.28 -12.76 -6.46
N ASN A 29 19.34 -13.22 -7.29
CA ASN A 29 18.61 -12.44 -8.29
C ASN A 29 17.11 -12.31 -7.96
N ARG A 30 16.70 -12.59 -6.70
CA ARG A 30 15.30 -12.49 -6.27
C ARG A 30 15.08 -11.65 -5.01
N ALA A 31 14.16 -10.70 -5.14
CA ALA A 31 13.75 -9.77 -4.11
C ALA A 31 12.23 -9.83 -3.89
N MET A 32 11.78 -9.56 -2.67
CA MET A 32 10.35 -9.40 -2.35
C MET A 32 10.14 -8.06 -1.62
N ALA A 33 9.15 -7.27 -2.03
CA ALA A 33 8.79 -6.05 -1.32
C ALA A 33 7.30 -5.71 -1.43
N GLY A 34 6.78 -4.94 -0.47
CA GLY A 34 5.39 -4.49 -0.46
C GLY A 34 5.13 -3.27 0.41
N LEU A 35 4.00 -2.60 0.16
CA LEU A 35 3.55 -1.41 0.92
C LEU A 35 2.50 -1.76 1.96
N SER A 36 2.47 -1.03 3.09
CA SER A 36 1.53 -1.21 4.20
C SER A 36 1.41 -2.67 4.63
N MET A 37 0.22 -3.27 4.56
CA MET A 37 0.00 -4.70 4.81
C MET A 37 0.86 -5.61 3.91
N GLY A 38 1.12 -5.22 2.66
CA GLY A 38 2.02 -5.92 1.73
C GLY A 38 3.47 -5.95 2.20
N GLY A 39 3.91 -4.92 2.93
CA GLY A 39 5.20 -4.94 3.60
C GLY A 39 5.25 -6.00 4.71
N MET A 40 4.16 -6.17 5.46
CA MET A 40 4.09 -7.21 6.51
C MET A 40 4.11 -8.62 5.93
N GLN A 41 3.38 -8.83 4.82
CA GLN A 41 3.34 -10.09 4.10
C GLN A 41 4.70 -10.46 3.53
N THR A 42 5.43 -9.49 2.98
CA THR A 42 6.81 -9.67 2.51
C THR A 42 7.68 -10.36 3.55
N PHE A 43 7.59 -9.94 4.82
CA PHE A 43 8.43 -10.50 5.87
C PHE A 43 7.94 -11.86 6.37
N GLN A 44 6.63 -12.07 6.48
CA GLN A 44 6.10 -13.37 6.94
C GLN A 44 6.38 -14.51 5.97
N ILE A 45 6.46 -14.21 4.68
CA ILE A 45 6.76 -15.18 3.62
C ILE A 45 8.26 -15.24 3.39
N GLY A 46 8.86 -14.09 3.07
CA GLY A 46 10.26 -14.01 2.69
C GLY A 46 11.21 -14.59 3.74
N LEU A 47 10.93 -14.38 5.04
CA LEU A 47 11.76 -14.91 6.11
C LEU A 47 11.68 -16.45 6.25
N LYS A 48 10.59 -17.10 5.81
CA LYS A 48 10.51 -18.56 5.79
C LYS A 48 11.19 -19.18 4.57
N HIS A 49 11.42 -18.36 3.54
CA HIS A 49 11.88 -18.79 2.22
C HIS A 49 13.20 -18.14 1.82
N LEU A 50 14.15 -18.10 2.76
CA LEU A 50 15.45 -17.49 2.49
C LEU A 50 16.27 -18.27 1.47
N GLU A 51 15.99 -19.54 1.21
CA GLU A 51 16.56 -20.29 0.08
C GLU A 51 16.15 -19.70 -1.28
N THR A 52 15.10 -18.88 -1.30
CA THR A 52 14.48 -18.34 -2.50
C THR A 52 14.71 -16.83 -2.64
N PHE A 53 14.74 -16.08 -1.54
CA PHE A 53 14.93 -14.63 -1.57
C PHE A 53 16.22 -14.20 -0.89
N ALA A 54 16.95 -13.28 -1.53
CA ALA A 54 18.11 -12.62 -0.92
C ALA A 54 17.83 -11.17 -0.50
N TYR A 55 16.76 -10.53 -0.99
CA TYR A 55 16.42 -9.14 -0.66
C TYR A 55 14.95 -9.04 -0.24
N LEU A 56 14.65 -8.40 0.89
CA LEU A 56 13.31 -8.24 1.44
C LEU A 56 13.04 -6.76 1.74
N GLY A 57 11.86 -6.21 1.42
CA GLY A 57 11.54 -4.78 1.56
C GLY A 57 10.12 -4.48 2.06
N GLY A 58 9.98 -3.62 3.07
CA GLY A 58 8.68 -3.21 3.61
C GLY A 58 8.50 -1.70 3.61
N PHE A 59 7.51 -1.20 2.88
CA PHE A 59 7.20 0.24 2.81
C PHE A 59 6.00 0.55 3.70
N SER A 60 6.23 1.17 4.85
CA SER A 60 5.21 1.40 5.89
C SER A 60 4.60 0.11 6.47
N GLY A 61 5.31 -1.01 6.37
CA GLY A 61 4.89 -2.33 6.86
C GLY A 61 6.00 -3.00 7.68
N ALA A 62 5.63 -3.63 8.80
CA ALA A 62 6.56 -4.32 9.71
C ALA A 62 6.27 -5.82 9.79
N GLY A 63 7.32 -6.65 9.88
CA GLY A 63 7.21 -8.11 10.01
C GLY A 63 6.83 -8.60 11.42
N GLY A 64 6.58 -7.70 12.37
CA GLY A 64 6.20 -8.01 13.76
C GLY A 64 4.68 -8.22 14.00
N GLY A 65 3.82 -7.97 13.01
CA GLY A 65 2.36 -8.11 13.11
C GLY A 65 1.59 -6.83 13.51
N PHE A 66 0.26 -6.81 13.33
CA PHE A 66 -0.60 -5.68 13.72
C PHE A 66 -0.95 -5.73 15.21
N GLY A 67 -0.47 -4.75 15.99
CA GLY A 67 -1.06 -4.41 17.31
C GLY A 67 -0.44 -5.09 18.53
N GLY A 68 0.83 -4.78 18.84
CA GLY A 68 1.35 -4.89 20.21
C GLY A 68 1.69 -6.28 20.74
N GLY A 69 1.88 -7.28 19.89
CA GLY A 69 2.54 -8.54 20.28
C GLY A 69 4.06 -8.36 20.42
N THR A 70 4.71 -9.11 21.31
CA THR A 70 6.17 -9.09 21.47
C THR A 70 6.84 -9.83 20.31
N PHE A 71 7.46 -9.10 19.40
CA PHE A 71 8.34 -9.65 18.37
C PHE A 71 9.71 -9.97 18.98
N ASP A 72 10.09 -11.24 18.97
CA ASP A 72 11.43 -11.70 19.31
C ASP A 72 12.08 -12.30 18.05
N PRO A 73 13.15 -11.69 17.50
CA PRO A 73 13.85 -12.22 16.33
C PRO A 73 14.27 -13.69 16.46
N LYS A 74 14.61 -14.16 17.67
CA LYS A 74 15.12 -15.52 17.85
C LYS A 74 14.06 -16.60 17.76
N THR A 75 12.81 -16.28 18.07
CA THR A 75 11.71 -17.25 18.11
C THR A 75 10.64 -16.97 17.06
N SER A 76 10.54 -15.72 16.58
CA SER A 76 9.61 -15.33 15.54
C SER A 76 10.00 -15.93 14.18
N HIS A 77 9.00 -16.11 13.31
CA HIS A 77 9.18 -16.65 11.96
C HIS A 77 9.95 -17.99 11.94
N GLY A 78 9.63 -18.87 12.90
CA GLY A 78 10.26 -20.20 13.00
C GLY A 78 11.72 -20.16 13.46
N GLY A 79 12.18 -19.04 14.05
CA GLY A 79 13.53 -18.89 14.58
C GLY A 79 14.61 -18.70 13.52
N VAL A 80 14.23 -18.35 12.28
CA VAL A 80 15.17 -18.15 11.18
C VAL A 80 16.22 -17.06 11.43
N MET A 81 15.92 -16.12 12.33
CA MET A 81 16.84 -15.06 12.76
C MET A 81 17.54 -15.37 14.10
N ALA A 82 17.46 -16.60 14.61
CA ALA A 82 18.14 -17.00 15.85
C ALA A 82 19.67 -16.93 15.75
N ASP A 83 20.21 -17.28 14.58
CA ASP A 83 21.63 -17.08 14.23
C ASP A 83 21.75 -15.88 13.27
N ALA A 84 22.07 -14.72 13.83
CA ALA A 84 22.15 -13.48 13.08
C ALA A 84 23.26 -13.47 12.03
N LYS A 85 24.37 -14.19 12.27
CA LYS A 85 25.46 -14.27 11.29
C LYS A 85 25.01 -15.09 10.10
N ALA A 86 24.47 -16.29 10.34
CA ALA A 86 23.94 -17.14 9.27
C ALA A 86 22.81 -16.43 8.51
N PHE A 87 21.95 -15.68 9.21
CA PHE A 87 20.91 -14.87 8.58
C PHE A 87 21.49 -13.76 7.71
N ASN A 88 22.45 -12.98 8.19
CA ASN A 88 23.04 -11.86 7.43
C ASN A 88 23.89 -12.32 6.23
N ASP A 89 24.54 -13.49 6.34
CA ASP A 89 25.26 -14.11 5.23
C ASP A 89 24.26 -14.55 4.15
N LYS A 90 23.07 -14.99 4.56
CA LYS A 90 21.99 -15.40 3.65
C LYS A 90 21.27 -14.16 3.08
N VAL A 91 20.89 -13.17 3.87
CA VAL A 91 20.09 -12.00 3.45
C VAL A 91 20.96 -10.81 3.07
N ARG A 92 20.92 -10.43 1.79
CA ARG A 92 21.70 -9.32 1.22
C ARG A 92 21.13 -7.95 1.57
N VAL A 93 19.80 -7.78 1.50
CA VAL A 93 19.12 -6.54 1.93
C VAL A 93 17.85 -6.88 2.70
N LEU A 94 17.69 -6.28 3.88
CA LEU A 94 16.43 -6.22 4.61
C LEU A 94 16.03 -4.75 4.76
N PHE A 95 15.20 -4.26 3.85
CA PHE A 95 14.83 -2.84 3.71
C PHE A 95 13.53 -2.53 4.43
N LEU A 96 13.52 -1.41 5.13
CA LEU A 96 12.41 -0.92 5.95
C LEU A 96 12.20 0.56 5.64
N SER A 97 10.98 1.00 5.41
CA SER A 97 10.71 2.43 5.28
C SER A 97 9.37 2.85 5.87
N ILE A 98 9.25 4.14 6.15
CA ILE A 98 8.06 4.78 6.71
C ILE A 98 8.10 6.28 6.38
N GLY A 99 6.97 6.95 6.24
CA GLY A 99 6.89 8.42 6.19
C GLY A 99 7.02 9.05 7.58
N THR A 100 7.69 10.19 7.69
CA THR A 100 7.89 10.86 9.00
C THR A 100 6.62 11.50 9.56
N ALA A 101 5.56 11.63 8.76
CA ALA A 101 4.24 12.12 9.19
C ALA A 101 3.20 10.99 9.21
N GLU A 102 3.63 9.72 9.17
CA GLU A 102 2.72 8.59 9.35
C GLU A 102 2.20 8.51 10.78
N GLY A 103 0.95 8.05 10.92
CA GLY A 103 0.33 7.89 12.23
C GLY A 103 1.20 7.06 13.17
N GLU A 104 1.29 7.51 14.41
CA GLU A 104 2.19 7.01 15.45
C GLU A 104 2.21 5.47 15.57
N ARG A 105 1.05 4.82 15.38
CA ARG A 105 0.93 3.35 15.36
C ARG A 105 1.79 2.68 14.27
N PHE A 106 1.79 3.22 13.05
CA PHE A 106 2.56 2.67 11.94
C PHE A 106 4.04 2.99 12.10
N TYR A 107 4.32 4.23 12.51
CA TYR A 107 5.67 4.70 12.75
C TYR A 107 6.40 3.89 13.82
N ASN A 108 5.75 3.68 14.97
CA ASN A 108 6.29 2.89 16.08
C ASN A 108 6.37 1.39 15.75
N SER A 109 5.46 0.87 14.92
CA SER A 109 5.53 -0.54 14.49
C SER A 109 6.77 -0.82 13.63
N VAL A 110 7.02 0.02 12.61
CA VAL A 110 8.18 -0.17 11.72
C VAL A 110 9.49 0.12 12.47
N LYS A 111 9.56 1.19 13.27
CA LYS A 111 10.75 1.48 14.08
C LYS A 111 11.02 0.46 15.17
N GLY A 112 9.98 0.02 15.89
CA GLY A 112 10.12 -1.00 16.94
C GLY A 112 10.64 -2.32 16.37
N TRP A 113 10.11 -2.73 15.22
CA TRP A 113 10.57 -3.94 14.55
C TRP A 113 12.02 -3.84 14.06
N ARG A 114 12.39 -2.70 13.44
CA ARG A 114 13.78 -2.41 13.08
C ARG A 114 14.72 -2.53 14.29
N ASN A 115 14.36 -1.90 15.41
CA ASN A 115 15.20 -1.89 16.61
C ASN A 115 15.39 -3.31 17.17
N SER A 116 14.33 -4.14 17.18
CA SER A 116 14.45 -5.55 17.60
C SER A 116 15.39 -6.36 16.70
N LEU A 117 15.33 -6.14 15.38
CA LEU A 117 16.22 -6.81 14.42
C LEU A 117 17.67 -6.39 14.62
N GLU A 118 17.94 -5.08 14.67
CA GLU A 118 19.29 -4.55 14.88
C GLU A 118 19.87 -5.00 16.22
N GLY A 119 19.05 -5.03 17.29
CA GLY A 119 19.44 -5.52 18.61
C GLY A 119 19.76 -7.02 18.66
N ALA A 120 19.22 -7.81 17.72
CA ALA A 120 19.60 -9.22 17.54
C ALA A 120 20.82 -9.40 16.61
N GLY A 121 21.41 -8.32 16.10
CA GLY A 121 22.54 -8.35 15.18
C GLY A 121 22.14 -8.56 13.72
N ILE A 122 20.85 -8.41 13.37
CA ILE A 122 20.35 -8.54 11.99
C ILE A 122 20.54 -7.21 11.26
N ARG A 123 21.18 -7.25 10.08
CA ARG A 123 21.45 -6.07 9.26
C ARG A 123 20.18 -5.60 8.54
N THR A 124 19.86 -4.31 8.68
CA THR A 124 18.75 -3.66 7.96
C THR A 124 19.21 -2.42 7.19
N VAL A 125 18.44 -2.01 6.17
CA VAL A 125 18.54 -0.70 5.52
C VAL A 125 17.25 0.05 5.79
N PHE A 126 17.31 1.25 6.35
CA PHE A 126 16.13 2.00 6.74
C PHE A 126 16.04 3.36 6.05
N TYR A 127 14.86 3.70 5.56
CA TYR A 127 14.58 4.99 4.94
C TYR A 127 13.34 5.65 5.57
N GLU A 128 13.47 6.90 6.00
CA GLU A 128 12.33 7.72 6.38
C GLU A 128 12.01 8.72 5.27
N SER A 129 10.79 8.69 4.74
CA SER A 129 10.35 9.68 3.76
C SER A 129 9.96 10.98 4.47
N PRO A 130 10.72 12.09 4.29
CA PRO A 130 10.48 13.31 5.06
C PRO A 130 9.18 14.00 4.65
N GLY A 131 8.38 14.34 5.65
CA GLY A 131 7.16 15.13 5.53
C GLY A 131 5.97 14.41 4.90
N THR A 132 6.00 13.08 4.77
CA THR A 132 4.93 12.31 4.11
C THR A 132 4.23 11.36 5.07
N ALA A 133 2.93 11.13 4.83
CA ALA A 133 2.07 10.28 5.64
C ALA A 133 1.89 8.88 5.01
N HIS A 134 0.84 8.14 5.39
CA HIS A 134 0.61 6.78 4.92
C HIS A 134 -0.04 6.79 3.53
N GLU A 135 0.76 7.21 2.56
CA GLU A 135 0.28 7.64 1.25
C GLU A 135 1.25 7.26 0.12
N TRP A 136 0.77 7.37 -1.12
CA TRP A 136 1.52 7.02 -2.32
C TRP A 136 2.88 7.70 -2.45
N HIS A 137 3.03 8.93 -1.95
CA HIS A 137 4.30 9.65 -2.01
C HIS A 137 5.39 8.96 -1.17
N THR A 138 5.04 8.45 0.00
CA THR A 138 5.92 7.64 0.85
C THR A 138 6.38 6.38 0.13
N TRP A 139 5.46 5.64 -0.49
CA TRP A 139 5.79 4.36 -1.14
C TRP A 139 6.57 4.54 -2.44
N ARG A 140 6.31 5.61 -3.21
CA ARG A 140 7.10 5.95 -4.40
C ARG A 140 8.54 6.29 -4.04
N ARG A 141 8.75 7.11 -2.99
CA ARG A 141 10.10 7.43 -2.51
C ARG A 141 10.80 6.21 -1.93
N SER A 142 10.06 5.38 -1.19
CA SER A 142 10.58 4.12 -0.63
C SER A 142 11.05 3.16 -1.74
N LEU A 143 10.24 3.01 -2.80
CA LEU A 143 10.62 2.21 -3.96
C LEU A 143 11.86 2.79 -4.66
N LYS A 144 11.93 4.12 -4.81
CA LYS A 144 13.07 4.84 -5.39
C LYS A 144 14.37 4.62 -4.61
N GLU A 145 14.32 4.47 -3.29
CA GLU A 145 15.50 4.13 -2.48
C GLU A 145 15.79 2.62 -2.42
N PHE A 146 14.77 1.76 -2.52
CA PHE A 146 14.92 0.31 -2.43
C PHE A 146 15.51 -0.32 -3.70
N VAL A 147 15.01 0.06 -4.88
CA VAL A 147 15.38 -0.56 -6.17
C VAL A 147 16.88 -0.50 -6.46
N PRO A 148 17.62 0.60 -6.20
CA PRO A 148 19.07 0.64 -6.43
C PRO A 148 19.88 -0.35 -5.57
N LEU A 149 19.33 -0.85 -4.47
CA LEU A 149 20.01 -1.69 -3.48
C LEU A 149 19.95 -3.18 -3.79
N ILE A 150 19.02 -3.61 -4.66
CA ILE A 150 18.80 -5.02 -4.97
C ILE A 150 19.55 -5.44 -6.24
N PHE A 151 19.87 -6.74 -6.34
CA PHE A 151 20.55 -7.37 -7.50
C PHE A 151 21.95 -6.87 -7.83
N GLN A 152 22.59 -6.14 -6.92
CA GLN A 152 24.01 -5.79 -7.02
C GLN A 152 24.87 -7.04 -6.76
N ALA A 153 26.05 -7.12 -7.42
CA ALA A 153 27.05 -8.15 -7.13
C ALA A 153 27.42 -8.11 -5.63
N PRO A 154 27.76 -9.25 -4.99
CA PRO A 154 28.15 -9.25 -3.59
C PRO A 154 29.42 -8.39 -3.44
N VAL A 155 29.24 -7.15 -3.00
CA VAL A 155 30.33 -6.36 -2.45
C VAL A 155 30.80 -7.15 -1.25
N ALA A 156 32.03 -7.68 -1.30
CA ALA A 156 32.72 -8.20 -0.13
C ALA A 156 32.48 -7.20 1.00
N ALA A 157 31.87 -7.67 2.09
CA ALA A 157 31.26 -6.87 3.13
C ALA A 157 32.03 -5.57 3.37
N ALA A 158 31.58 -4.49 2.72
CA ALA A 158 31.59 -3.22 3.39
C ALA A 158 30.60 -3.47 4.51
N SER A 159 31.13 -3.75 5.70
CA SER A 159 30.40 -3.49 6.92
C SER A 159 30.06 -2.00 6.88
N ALA A 160 28.96 -1.67 6.23
CA ALA A 160 28.09 -0.66 6.79
C ALA A 160 27.66 -1.27 8.13
N ALA A 161 28.51 -1.04 9.15
CA ALA A 161 28.03 -0.91 10.51
C ALA A 161 26.74 -0.08 10.44
N PRO A 162 25.74 -0.37 11.29
CA PRO A 162 24.52 0.41 11.32
C PRO A 162 24.96 1.87 11.30
N VAL A 163 24.51 2.64 10.30
CA VAL A 163 24.48 4.07 10.51
C VAL A 163 23.36 4.22 11.53
N ALA A 164 23.71 3.98 12.80
CA ALA A 164 23.02 4.52 13.93
C ALA A 164 22.76 5.96 13.52
N ARG A 165 21.50 6.39 13.56
CA ARG A 165 21.24 7.82 13.53
C ARG A 165 22.11 8.35 14.66
N GLY A 166 23.20 9.03 14.30
CA GLY A 166 24.24 9.33 15.25
C GLY A 166 23.64 10.06 16.44
N ILE A 167 24.39 10.15 17.53
CA ILE A 167 23.90 10.87 18.71
C ILE A 167 23.64 12.37 18.41
N SER A 168 24.11 12.88 17.25
CA SER A 168 23.85 14.21 16.71
C SER A 168 22.37 14.62 16.71
N GLY A 169 21.99 15.57 17.54
CA GLY A 169 20.63 16.11 17.59
C GLY A 169 20.23 16.55 19.00
N THR A 170 18.95 16.90 19.14
CA THR A 170 18.39 17.37 20.41
C THR A 170 17.72 16.24 21.16
N TRP A 171 18.12 16.03 22.41
CA TRP A 171 17.60 15.01 23.31
C TRP A 171 17.00 15.66 24.54
N LYS A 172 15.89 15.11 25.05
CA LYS A 172 15.19 15.62 26.22
C LYS A 172 14.93 14.48 27.21
N ALA A 173 15.18 14.73 28.48
CA ALA A 173 14.78 13.82 29.56
C ALA A 173 14.07 14.61 30.66
N GLU A 174 13.16 13.95 31.34
CA GLU A 174 12.56 14.46 32.57
C GLU A 174 12.53 13.33 33.60
N PHE A 175 13.10 13.58 34.78
CA PHE A 175 13.23 12.56 35.83
C PHE A 175 13.24 13.20 37.22
N ASP A 176 12.72 12.46 38.19
CA ASP A 176 12.70 12.87 39.59
C ASP A 176 14.03 12.53 40.26
N THR A 177 14.56 13.47 41.03
CA THR A 177 15.78 13.30 41.82
C THR A 177 15.58 13.79 43.24
N GLN A 178 16.54 13.54 44.12
CA GLN A 178 16.51 14.04 45.51
C GLN A 178 16.40 15.57 45.66
N ILE A 179 16.72 16.34 44.60
CA ILE A 179 16.59 17.82 44.58
C ILE A 179 15.34 18.30 43.82
N GLY A 180 14.44 17.37 43.48
CA GLY A 180 13.22 17.63 42.72
C GLY A 180 13.31 17.14 41.27
N ARG A 181 12.21 17.39 40.53
CA ARG A 181 12.07 17.00 39.14
C ARG A 181 12.98 17.83 38.25
N GLN A 182 13.85 17.17 37.50
CA GLN A 182 14.79 17.80 36.59
C GLN A 182 14.34 17.62 35.15
N LYS A 183 14.46 18.68 34.34
CA LYS A 183 14.29 18.64 32.89
C LYS A 183 15.65 18.88 32.24
N TYR A 184 16.08 17.95 31.42
CA TYR A 184 17.33 18.07 30.65
C TYR A 184 17.03 18.24 29.17
N THR A 185 17.83 19.07 28.51
CA THR A 185 17.92 19.16 27.05
C THR A 185 19.38 19.11 26.64
N TRP A 186 19.76 18.11 25.85
CA TRP A 186 21.09 18.03 25.24
C TRP A 186 21.02 18.37 23.76
N ILE A 187 22.02 19.10 23.26
CA ILE A 187 22.23 19.34 21.84
C ILE A 187 23.61 18.77 21.50
N LEU A 188 23.63 17.62 20.83
CA LEU A 188 24.84 16.84 20.61
C LEU A 188 25.24 16.88 19.14
N LYS A 189 26.54 16.77 18.87
CA LYS A 189 27.13 16.66 17.53
C LYS A 189 28.23 15.62 17.56
N GLN A 190 27.99 14.51 16.89
CA GLN A 190 28.92 13.41 16.73
C GLN A 190 29.90 13.67 15.58
N ASP A 191 31.16 13.33 15.80
CA ASP A 191 32.23 13.25 14.82
C ASP A 191 33.01 11.94 15.04
N GLY A 192 32.79 10.96 14.17
CA GLY A 192 33.34 9.62 14.31
C GLY A 192 32.90 8.92 15.61
N ALA A 193 33.88 8.45 16.38
CA ALA A 193 33.68 7.77 17.67
C ALA A 193 33.56 8.74 18.87
N THR A 194 33.63 10.04 18.62
CA THR A 194 33.53 11.09 19.66
C THR A 194 32.37 12.02 19.38
N PHE A 195 31.92 12.75 20.40
CA PHE A 195 30.92 13.80 20.22
C PHE A 195 31.12 14.94 21.20
N THR A 196 30.66 16.12 20.79
CA THR A 196 30.62 17.33 21.60
C THR A 196 29.18 17.82 21.71
N GLY A 197 28.90 18.70 22.66
CA GLY A 197 27.58 19.30 22.78
C GLY A 197 27.41 20.16 24.01
N SER A 198 26.20 20.65 24.18
CA SER A 198 25.78 21.40 25.37
C SER A 198 24.57 20.73 26.01
N ALA A 199 24.46 20.86 27.33
CA ALA A 199 23.33 20.42 28.12
C ALA A 199 22.73 21.61 28.87
N THR A 200 21.39 21.68 28.88
CA THR A 200 20.63 22.59 29.72
C THR A 200 19.84 21.76 30.73
N ALA A 201 20.15 21.93 32.01
CA ALA A 201 19.43 21.34 33.13
C ALA A 201 18.52 22.38 33.78
N GLU A 202 17.23 22.07 33.94
CA GLU A 202 16.26 22.93 34.62
C GLU A 202 15.67 22.22 35.84
N VAL A 203 15.71 22.88 37.00
CA VAL A 203 15.12 22.39 38.26
C VAL A 203 14.43 23.55 38.97
N GLY A 204 13.15 23.42 39.30
CA GLY A 204 12.39 24.45 40.02
C GLY A 204 12.40 25.83 39.36
N GLY A 205 12.44 25.88 38.02
CA GLY A 205 12.48 27.13 37.22
C GLY A 205 13.86 27.78 37.07
N ARG A 206 14.93 27.21 37.66
CA ARG A 206 16.32 27.65 37.45
C ARG A 206 16.98 26.80 36.38
N LYS A 207 17.69 27.43 35.44
CA LYS A 207 18.41 26.78 34.34
C LYS A 207 19.92 26.82 34.58
N ARG A 208 20.60 25.73 34.26
CA ARG A 208 22.06 25.60 34.23
C ARG A 208 22.45 25.08 32.86
N GLU A 209 23.36 25.79 32.19
CA GLU A 209 23.97 25.32 30.95
C GLU A 209 25.38 24.81 31.25
N VAL A 210 25.76 23.72 30.59
CA VAL A 210 27.06 23.07 30.76
C VAL A 210 27.48 22.43 29.44
N GLU A 211 28.78 22.43 29.16
CA GLU A 211 29.33 21.71 28.01
C GLU A 211 29.50 20.23 28.32
N VAL A 212 29.24 19.40 27.32
CA VAL A 212 29.50 17.97 27.36
C VAL A 212 30.99 17.74 27.10
N ARG A 213 31.66 17.05 28.03
CA ARG A 213 33.06 16.64 27.93
C ARG A 213 33.17 15.14 27.71
N GLU A 214 34.26 14.72 27.07
CA GLU A 214 34.65 13.32 26.89
C GLU A 214 33.58 12.43 26.24
N GLY A 215 32.75 13.01 25.36
CA GLY A 215 31.71 12.29 24.65
C GLY A 215 32.29 11.20 23.74
N LYS A 216 31.93 9.94 24.01
CA LYS A 216 32.35 8.76 23.25
C LYS A 216 31.16 7.91 22.88
N VAL A 217 31.21 7.35 21.68
CA VAL A 217 30.24 6.40 21.17
C VAL A 217 30.97 5.19 20.58
N ASP A 218 30.59 4.01 21.04
CA ASP A 218 31.13 2.73 20.60
C ASP A 218 29.96 1.76 20.35
N GLY A 219 29.59 1.63 19.08
CA GLY A 219 28.36 0.95 18.69
C GLY A 219 27.12 1.66 19.23
N ASP A 220 26.35 0.96 20.06
CA ASP A 220 25.17 1.49 20.75
C ASP A 220 25.52 2.11 22.11
N LYS A 221 26.75 1.95 22.61
CA LYS A 221 27.17 2.48 23.91
C LYS A 221 27.55 3.94 23.79
N VAL A 222 27.09 4.74 24.75
CA VAL A 222 27.41 6.14 24.87
C VAL A 222 27.97 6.42 26.26
N SER A 223 29.00 7.25 26.33
CA SER A 223 29.47 7.82 27.59
C SER A 223 29.86 9.28 27.43
N PHE A 224 29.56 10.10 28.44
CA PHE A 224 30.00 11.50 28.48
C PHE A 224 29.94 12.05 29.91
N THR A 225 30.59 13.20 30.13
CA THR A 225 30.66 13.83 31.45
C THR A 225 30.26 15.31 31.38
N GLU A 226 29.51 15.76 32.37
CA GLU A 226 29.22 17.18 32.62
C GLU A 226 29.86 17.59 33.95
N MET A 227 30.32 18.84 34.06
CA MET A 227 30.87 19.35 35.33
C MET A 227 29.83 20.21 36.06
N LEU A 228 29.50 19.81 37.29
CA LEU A 228 28.67 20.60 38.20
C LEU A 228 29.57 21.37 39.17
N ASN A 229 29.52 22.70 39.08
CA ASN A 229 30.13 23.57 40.09
C ASN A 229 29.21 23.70 41.30
N PHE A 230 29.64 23.18 42.44
CA PHE A 230 28.93 23.28 43.70
C PHE A 230 29.90 23.62 44.83
N GLN A 231 29.70 24.76 45.49
CA GLN A 231 30.54 25.26 46.58
C GLN A 231 32.04 25.30 46.22
N ASP A 232 32.37 25.92 45.07
CA ASP A 232 33.74 26.04 44.53
C ASP A 232 34.47 24.71 44.26
N ARG A 233 33.72 23.60 44.16
CA ARG A 233 34.24 22.28 43.77
C ARG A 233 33.55 21.82 42.49
N GLU A 234 34.34 21.33 41.55
CA GLU A 234 33.87 20.66 40.34
C GLU A 234 33.51 19.21 40.68
N ILE A 235 32.24 18.86 40.51
CA ILE A 235 31.71 17.50 40.69
C ILE A 235 31.38 16.94 39.30
N PRO A 236 32.02 15.83 38.87
CA PRO A 236 31.69 15.20 37.61
C PRO A 236 30.32 14.52 37.71
N ILE A 237 29.49 14.74 36.69
CA ILE A 237 28.30 13.98 36.42
C ILE A 237 28.60 13.09 35.23
N SER A 238 28.72 11.79 35.47
CA SER A 238 29.04 10.81 34.45
C SER A 238 27.78 10.16 33.93
N TYR A 239 27.66 10.08 32.62
CA TYR A 239 26.57 9.41 31.94
C TYR A 239 27.15 8.24 31.17
N THR A 240 26.64 7.05 31.43
CA THR A 240 26.99 5.83 30.69
C THR A 240 25.72 5.10 30.33
N GLY A 241 25.59 4.67 29.08
CA GLY A 241 24.38 3.96 28.70
C GLY A 241 24.38 3.55 27.25
N THR A 242 23.18 3.38 26.70
CA THR A 242 22.99 2.96 25.32
C THR A 242 22.01 3.87 24.58
N VAL A 243 22.25 4.04 23.29
CA VAL A 243 21.38 4.78 22.37
C VAL A 243 20.80 3.82 21.34
N SER A 244 19.48 3.82 21.21
CA SER A 244 18.75 2.99 20.26
C SER A 244 17.64 3.81 19.60
N GLY A 245 17.83 4.14 18.33
CA GLY A 245 16.87 4.94 17.57
C GLY A 245 16.66 6.35 18.14
N ASN A 246 15.46 6.60 18.69
CA ASN A 246 15.05 7.89 19.27
C ASN A 246 15.11 7.91 20.80
N GLU A 247 15.66 6.88 21.43
CA GLU A 247 15.74 6.76 22.88
C GLU A 247 17.20 6.54 23.31
N MET A 248 17.59 7.21 24.38
CA MET A 248 18.89 7.08 25.02
C MET A 248 18.68 6.74 26.48
N LYS A 249 19.05 5.52 26.88
CA LYS A 249 19.01 5.08 28.27
C LYS A 249 20.36 5.33 28.88
N LEU A 250 20.42 6.13 29.92
CA LEU A 250 21.65 6.52 30.59
C LEU A 250 21.56 6.16 32.06
N THR A 251 22.59 5.54 32.58
CA THR A 251 22.89 5.59 34.00
C THR A 251 23.66 6.88 34.25
N ARG A 252 23.10 7.74 35.08
CA ARG A 252 23.63 9.04 35.50
C ARG A 252 24.20 8.91 36.91
N GLU A 253 25.49 9.19 37.06
CA GLU A 253 26.19 9.19 38.34
C GLU A 253 26.69 10.60 38.67
N VAL A 254 26.27 11.15 39.80
CA VAL A 254 26.67 12.49 40.29
C VAL A 254 27.71 12.32 41.37
N GLY A 255 29.00 12.24 41.00
CA GLY A 255 30.07 11.88 41.95
C GLY A 255 29.69 10.66 42.79
N GLU A 256 29.84 10.75 44.11
CA GLU A 256 29.41 9.71 45.07
C GLU A 256 27.98 9.92 45.61
N PHE A 257 27.26 10.93 45.13
CA PHE A 257 26.03 11.43 45.77
C PHE A 257 24.75 10.77 45.28
N ALA A 258 24.71 10.35 44.01
CA ALA A 258 23.52 9.75 43.41
C ALA A 258 23.86 8.93 42.17
N LYS A 259 23.10 7.86 41.97
CA LYS A 259 23.13 7.03 40.76
C LYS A 259 21.69 6.74 40.35
N GLU A 260 21.32 7.15 39.15
CA GLU A 260 19.95 7.14 38.66
C GLU A 260 19.93 6.69 37.21
N ASP A 261 18.99 5.81 36.83
CA ASP A 261 18.75 5.48 35.43
C ASP A 261 17.73 6.45 34.84
N ILE A 262 18.09 7.07 33.73
CA ILE A 262 17.30 8.07 33.03
C ILE A 262 17.10 7.67 31.58
N VAL A 263 15.98 8.10 31.01
CA VAL A 263 15.66 7.87 29.60
C VAL A 263 15.46 9.23 28.93
N ALA A 264 16.27 9.49 27.92
CA ALA A 264 16.16 10.68 27.08
C ALA A 264 15.54 10.32 25.74
N GLY A 265 14.49 11.05 25.36
CA GLY A 265 13.85 10.95 24.05
C GLY A 265 14.39 12.01 23.09
N ARG A 266 14.49 11.67 21.82
CA ARG A 266 14.81 12.62 20.75
C ARG A 266 13.66 13.61 20.58
N ALA A 267 13.97 14.90 20.54
CA ALA A 267 12.95 15.96 20.53
C ALA A 267 12.07 16.00 19.27
N ASP A 268 12.44 15.25 18.22
CA ASP A 268 11.76 15.10 16.93
C ASP A 268 10.86 13.84 16.84
N ALA A 269 10.57 13.15 17.96
CA ALA A 269 9.66 12.00 18.02
C ALA A 269 8.54 12.20 19.07
N GLU A 270 7.27 12.02 18.68
CA GLU A 270 6.09 12.14 19.56
C GLU A 270 5.90 10.92 20.50
N ALA A 271 5.19 11.10 21.62
CA ALA A 271 5.19 10.24 22.82
C ALA A 271 3.86 9.47 23.11
N VAL A 272 3.92 8.20 23.55
CA VAL A 272 2.78 7.33 23.96
C VAL A 272 2.85 6.87 25.43
N ALA A 273 1.71 6.82 26.16
CA ALA A 273 1.33 5.84 27.23
C ALA A 273 -0.15 6.04 27.68
N ALA A 274 -1.05 5.09 28.07
CA ALA A 274 -1.03 3.65 28.45
C ALA A 274 -2.48 2.99 28.40
N PRO A 275 -2.68 1.64 28.58
CA PRO A 275 -3.94 0.88 28.30
C PRO A 275 -4.59 0.14 29.55
N PRO A 276 -5.48 -0.91 29.48
CA PRO A 276 -6.90 -0.93 29.96
C PRO A 276 -7.30 -2.08 30.97
N ALA A 277 -8.60 -2.24 31.33
CA ALA A 277 -9.17 -3.44 32.03
C ALA A 277 -10.73 -3.61 31.79
N PRO A 278 -11.42 -4.72 32.16
CA PRO A 278 -11.81 -5.84 31.25
C PRO A 278 -13.33 -6.20 31.17
N ALA A 279 -13.62 -7.31 30.47
CA ALA A 279 -14.87 -7.77 29.81
C ALA A 279 -15.98 -8.42 30.67
N ASN A 280 -17.18 -8.65 30.08
CA ASN A 280 -17.99 -9.86 30.32
C ASN A 280 -18.92 -10.24 29.12
N PRO A 281 -19.22 -11.54 28.89
CA PRO A 281 -19.96 -12.07 27.74
C PRO A 281 -21.40 -12.49 28.08
N GLU A 282 -22.35 -12.33 27.16
CA GLU A 282 -23.51 -13.21 26.95
C GLU A 282 -24.38 -12.75 25.76
N ALA A 283 -25.22 -13.68 25.29
CA ALA A 283 -26.27 -13.58 24.27
C ALA A 283 -25.86 -13.77 22.79
N ALA A 284 -25.88 -15.04 22.38
CA ALA A 284 -26.23 -15.45 21.03
C ALA A 284 -27.71 -15.13 20.75
N GLY A 285 -28.00 -14.44 19.64
CA GLY A 285 -29.34 -14.21 19.11
C GLY A 285 -29.33 -13.24 17.92
N ALA A 286 -29.84 -13.69 16.77
CA ALA A 286 -30.10 -12.95 15.52
C ALA A 286 -28.94 -12.12 14.92
N ARG A 287 -28.41 -12.58 13.77
CA ARG A 287 -27.53 -11.76 12.91
C ARG A 287 -28.36 -10.66 12.22
N GLU A 288 -28.58 -9.55 12.92
CA GLU A 288 -29.06 -8.30 12.30
C GLU A 288 -27.91 -7.52 11.64
N GLY A 289 -28.22 -6.96 10.47
CA GLY A 289 -27.26 -6.59 9.43
C GLY A 289 -26.35 -5.42 9.77
N ARG A 290 -25.10 -5.51 9.29
CA ARG A 290 -24.26 -4.34 9.09
C ARG A 290 -24.91 -3.43 8.05
N ARG A 291 -25.16 -2.17 8.40
CA ARG A 291 -25.53 -1.11 7.44
C ARG A 291 -24.33 -0.84 6.52
N GLY A 292 -24.48 -1.12 5.23
CA GLY A 292 -23.51 -0.71 4.21
C GLY A 292 -23.51 0.81 4.03
N ARG A 293 -22.37 1.38 3.59
CA ARG A 293 -22.19 2.82 3.32
C ARG A 293 -23.19 3.38 2.29
N PHE A 294 -23.83 2.51 1.48
CA PHE A 294 -24.86 2.84 0.48
C PHE A 294 -26.08 1.90 0.58
N GLY A 295 -26.94 2.14 1.58
CA GLY A 295 -28.29 1.57 1.67
C GLY A 295 -28.38 0.09 2.07
N GLY A 296 -29.51 -0.26 2.69
CA GLY A 296 -29.97 -1.62 3.01
C GLY A 296 -29.13 -2.41 4.02
N PRO A 297 -29.75 -3.34 4.80
CA PRO A 297 -28.99 -4.38 5.48
C PRO A 297 -28.35 -5.31 4.44
N ILE A 298 -27.08 -5.69 4.66
CA ILE A 298 -26.38 -6.67 3.81
C ILE A 298 -26.85 -8.06 4.24
N VAL A 299 -27.48 -8.78 3.32
CA VAL A 299 -27.93 -10.17 3.51
C VAL A 299 -27.42 -11.00 2.34
N LEU A 300 -26.57 -11.98 2.64
CA LEU A 300 -26.05 -12.92 1.64
C LEU A 300 -26.95 -14.17 1.60
N GLY A 301 -27.38 -14.54 0.40
CA GLY A 301 -28.07 -15.78 0.12
C GLY A 301 -27.11 -16.95 -0.11
N PRO A 302 -27.64 -18.19 -0.20
CA PRO A 302 -26.84 -19.39 -0.45
C PRO A 302 -26.06 -19.39 -1.77
N GLU A 303 -26.51 -18.62 -2.76
CA GLU A 303 -25.91 -18.50 -4.09
C GLU A 303 -24.89 -17.35 -4.20
N ASP A 304 -24.76 -16.51 -3.17
CA ASP A 304 -23.76 -15.43 -3.13
C ASP A 304 -22.38 -15.99 -2.73
N LYS A 305 -21.84 -16.86 -3.59
CA LYS A 305 -20.54 -17.49 -3.44
C LYS A 305 -19.54 -16.85 -4.39
N PRO A 306 -18.25 -16.74 -4.01
CA PRO A 306 -17.21 -16.32 -4.93
C PRO A 306 -17.19 -17.22 -6.18
N ALA A 307 -17.36 -16.61 -7.36
CA ALA A 307 -17.29 -17.32 -8.64
C ALA A 307 -15.86 -17.72 -9.03
N PHE A 308 -14.87 -17.01 -8.47
CA PHE A 308 -13.45 -17.25 -8.69
C PHE A 308 -12.73 -17.35 -7.34
N PRO A 309 -11.59 -18.06 -7.29
CA PRO A 309 -10.68 -17.91 -6.16
C PRO A 309 -10.27 -16.44 -5.99
N PRO A 310 -9.79 -16.05 -4.80
CA PRO A 310 -9.15 -14.75 -4.62
C PRO A 310 -8.10 -14.51 -5.72
N PRO A 311 -7.98 -13.27 -6.22
CA PRO A 311 -6.99 -12.96 -7.26
C PRO A 311 -5.58 -13.26 -6.75
N ALA A 312 -4.70 -13.72 -7.64
CA ALA A 312 -3.30 -13.91 -7.31
C ALA A 312 -2.65 -12.57 -6.96
N ASP A 313 -1.78 -12.56 -5.95
CA ASP A 313 -1.07 -11.35 -5.57
C ASP A 313 -0.24 -10.79 -6.73
N GLY A 314 -0.23 -9.46 -6.82
CA GLY A 314 0.50 -8.78 -7.88
C GLY A 314 -0.19 -8.78 -9.25
N PHE A 315 -1.43 -9.31 -9.37
CA PHE A 315 -2.20 -9.23 -10.63
C PHE A 315 -2.34 -7.77 -11.13
N ASP A 316 -2.30 -6.81 -10.20
CA ASP A 316 -2.40 -5.37 -10.39
C ASP A 316 -1.05 -4.63 -10.32
N LYS A 317 0.08 -5.35 -10.38
CA LYS A 317 1.44 -4.78 -10.35
C LYS A 317 2.11 -4.90 -11.70
N ALA A 318 2.83 -3.85 -12.09
CA ALA A 318 3.58 -3.82 -13.34
C ALA A 318 4.66 -4.91 -13.30
N ARG A 319 4.73 -5.72 -14.36
CA ARG A 319 5.74 -6.76 -14.54
C ARG A 319 6.82 -6.27 -15.50
N GLU A 320 8.08 -6.44 -15.13
CA GLU A 320 9.19 -6.17 -16.03
C GLU A 320 9.31 -7.27 -17.10
N GLY A 321 9.75 -6.92 -18.31
CA GLY A 321 10.03 -7.89 -19.37
C GLY A 321 8.82 -8.41 -20.14
N ILE A 322 7.61 -7.90 -19.88
CA ILE A 322 6.45 -8.09 -20.75
C ILE A 322 6.27 -6.90 -21.70
N GLY A 323 5.49 -7.09 -22.75
CA GLY A 323 5.05 -5.96 -23.56
C GLY A 323 4.11 -5.07 -22.73
N HIS A 324 4.23 -3.76 -22.89
CA HIS A 324 3.36 -2.79 -22.24
C HIS A 324 2.47 -2.10 -23.25
N GLY A 325 1.18 -2.04 -22.94
CA GLY A 325 0.20 -1.30 -23.71
C GLY A 325 0.39 0.21 -23.54
N LYS A 326 -0.28 0.97 -24.40
CA LYS A 326 -0.21 2.43 -24.38
C LYS A 326 -1.56 3.00 -24.00
N LEU A 327 -1.55 3.91 -23.04
CA LEU A 327 -2.67 4.77 -22.71
C LEU A 327 -2.56 6.11 -23.45
N GLU A 328 -3.67 6.55 -24.04
CA GLU A 328 -3.79 7.89 -24.60
C GLU A 328 -5.18 8.49 -24.34
N THR A 329 -5.23 9.77 -23.99
CA THR A 329 -6.48 10.52 -23.94
C THR A 329 -6.83 11.00 -25.35
N VAL A 330 -8.07 10.77 -25.75
CA VAL A 330 -8.61 11.23 -27.02
C VAL A 330 -9.81 12.13 -26.79
N ASP A 331 -10.00 13.08 -27.70
CA ASP A 331 -11.22 13.86 -27.79
C ASP A 331 -12.04 13.44 -29.02
N TYR A 332 -13.35 13.48 -28.89
CA TYR A 332 -14.31 13.23 -29.97
C TYR A 332 -15.45 14.24 -29.95
N GLU A 333 -16.00 14.54 -31.12
CA GLU A 333 -17.19 15.39 -31.24
C GLU A 333 -18.44 14.55 -30.92
N SER A 334 -19.18 14.92 -29.87
CA SER A 334 -20.46 14.29 -29.53
C SER A 334 -21.61 15.12 -30.07
N LYS A 335 -22.26 14.63 -31.13
CA LYS A 335 -23.48 15.27 -31.64
C LYS A 335 -24.64 15.07 -30.67
N SER A 336 -24.67 13.94 -29.96
CA SER A 336 -25.72 13.64 -28.99
C SER A 336 -25.70 14.59 -27.79
N VAL A 337 -24.51 15.04 -27.37
CA VAL A 337 -24.36 16.00 -26.27
C VAL A 337 -24.27 17.44 -26.77
N GLY A 338 -23.82 17.65 -28.01
CA GLY A 338 -23.58 18.98 -28.59
C GLY A 338 -22.27 19.61 -28.12
N SER A 339 -21.29 18.79 -27.71
CA SER A 339 -19.99 19.26 -27.25
C SER A 339 -18.89 18.22 -27.52
N LYS A 340 -17.63 18.65 -27.43
CA LYS A 340 -16.47 17.78 -27.52
C LYS A 340 -16.25 17.07 -26.19
N ARG A 341 -16.04 15.75 -26.23
CA ARG A 341 -15.94 14.88 -25.05
C ARG A 341 -14.66 14.06 -25.07
N LYS A 342 -14.30 13.49 -23.91
CA LYS A 342 -13.05 12.77 -23.69
C LYS A 342 -13.25 11.29 -23.42
N ALA A 343 -12.27 10.50 -23.85
CA ALA A 343 -12.09 9.12 -23.43
C ALA A 343 -10.60 8.82 -23.23
N LEU A 344 -10.28 7.97 -22.26
CA LEU A 344 -8.96 7.36 -22.14
C LEU A 344 -8.97 6.02 -22.88
N VAL A 345 -8.00 5.80 -23.76
CA VAL A 345 -7.91 4.59 -24.60
C VAL A 345 -6.62 3.85 -24.29
N TYR A 346 -6.75 2.57 -23.97
CA TYR A 346 -5.66 1.62 -23.89
C TYR A 346 -5.55 0.86 -25.22
N THR A 347 -4.34 0.79 -25.77
CA THR A 347 -3.99 -0.12 -26.87
C THR A 347 -3.05 -1.21 -26.36
N PRO A 348 -3.25 -2.48 -26.76
CA PRO A 348 -2.49 -3.60 -26.21
C PRO A 348 -1.02 -3.55 -26.66
N PRO A 349 -0.11 -4.26 -25.96
CA PRO A 349 1.28 -4.38 -26.37
C PRO A 349 1.39 -4.85 -27.82
N GLY A 350 2.22 -4.17 -28.61
CA GLY A 350 2.40 -4.49 -30.03
C GLY A 350 1.21 -4.14 -30.93
N TYR A 351 0.30 -3.25 -30.48
CA TYR A 351 -0.78 -2.73 -31.31
C TYR A 351 -0.29 -2.31 -32.71
N SER A 352 -0.94 -2.84 -33.75
CA SER A 352 -0.67 -2.52 -35.14
C SER A 352 -1.97 -2.17 -35.88
N PRO A 353 -2.00 -1.11 -36.71
CA PRO A 353 -3.17 -0.79 -37.53
C PRO A 353 -3.51 -1.89 -38.57
N ASP A 354 -2.59 -2.81 -38.84
CA ASP A 354 -2.80 -3.93 -39.78
C ASP A 354 -3.59 -5.10 -39.15
N GLN A 355 -3.72 -5.13 -37.82
CA GLN A 355 -4.51 -6.13 -37.08
C GLN A 355 -5.78 -5.48 -36.52
N LYS A 356 -6.90 -6.21 -36.52
CA LYS A 356 -8.18 -5.77 -35.95
C LYS A 356 -8.35 -6.31 -34.53
N TYR A 357 -8.64 -5.44 -33.58
CA TYR A 357 -8.78 -5.77 -32.15
C TYR A 357 -10.25 -5.70 -31.68
N PRO A 358 -10.66 -6.51 -30.70
CA PRO A 358 -11.94 -6.33 -30.02
C PRO A 358 -11.88 -5.06 -29.14
N VAL A 359 -13.03 -4.59 -28.68
CA VAL A 359 -13.13 -3.39 -27.84
C VAL A 359 -13.96 -3.64 -26.58
N LEU A 360 -13.39 -3.31 -25.42
CA LEU A 360 -14.11 -3.18 -24.16
C LEU A 360 -14.35 -1.69 -23.85
N TYR A 361 -15.63 -1.31 -23.73
CA TYR A 361 -16.02 -0.01 -23.19
C TYR A 361 -16.20 -0.15 -21.68
N LEU A 362 -15.44 0.62 -20.88
CA LEU A 362 -15.31 0.45 -19.44
C LEU A 362 -15.72 1.73 -18.69
N LEU A 363 -16.91 1.71 -18.08
CA LEU A 363 -17.59 2.87 -17.51
C LEU A 363 -17.27 3.07 -16.01
N HIS A 364 -17.12 4.33 -15.63
CA HIS A 364 -16.73 4.77 -14.30
C HIS A 364 -17.93 5.00 -13.35
N GLY A 365 -17.69 5.29 -12.08
CA GLY A 365 -18.71 5.54 -11.05
C GLY A 365 -19.19 7.00 -11.00
N ILE A 366 -20.20 7.29 -10.17
CA ILE A 366 -20.85 8.62 -10.15
C ILE A 366 -19.90 9.79 -9.86
N GLY A 367 -18.84 9.57 -9.08
CA GLY A 367 -17.87 10.59 -8.70
C GLY A 367 -16.68 10.75 -9.66
N GLY A 368 -16.56 9.85 -10.64
CA GLY A 368 -15.40 9.79 -11.53
C GLY A 368 -15.56 10.54 -12.84
N ASP A 369 -14.61 10.23 -13.73
CA ASP A 369 -14.46 10.71 -15.10
C ASP A 369 -13.76 9.62 -15.95
N GLU A 370 -13.35 9.94 -17.18
CA GLU A 370 -12.67 9.01 -18.10
C GLU A 370 -11.37 8.39 -17.56
N ASP A 371 -10.79 8.96 -16.51
CA ASP A 371 -9.50 8.57 -15.95
C ASP A 371 -9.63 7.87 -14.58
N GLU A 372 -10.86 7.69 -14.06
CA GLU A 372 -11.10 7.02 -12.76
C GLU A 372 -10.55 5.59 -12.73
N TRP A 373 -10.75 4.82 -13.80
CA TRP A 373 -10.24 3.45 -13.90
C TRP A 373 -8.71 3.40 -13.85
N ARG A 374 -7.99 4.32 -14.52
CA ARG A 374 -6.52 4.39 -14.42
C ARG A 374 -6.07 4.79 -13.02
N ARG A 375 -6.75 5.76 -12.38
CA ARG A 375 -6.38 6.22 -11.04
C ARG A 375 -6.59 5.19 -9.94
N GLY A 376 -7.69 4.44 -10.02
CA GLY A 376 -8.11 3.52 -8.96
C GLY A 376 -7.91 2.04 -9.26
N GLY A 377 -7.97 1.64 -10.53
CA GLY A 377 -8.02 0.24 -10.96
C GLY A 377 -6.84 -0.23 -11.81
N HIS A 378 -6.02 0.66 -12.37
CA HIS A 378 -4.87 0.32 -13.22
C HIS A 378 -5.15 -0.76 -14.29
N PRO A 379 -6.23 -0.63 -15.11
CA PRO A 379 -6.58 -1.64 -16.10
C PRO A 379 -5.48 -1.90 -17.11
N GLU A 380 -4.60 -0.92 -17.37
CA GLU A 380 -3.43 -1.09 -18.24
C GLU A 380 -2.47 -2.15 -17.72
N ILE A 381 -2.23 -2.18 -16.41
CA ILE A 381 -1.33 -3.16 -15.78
C ILE A 381 -1.98 -4.54 -15.77
N ILE A 382 -3.26 -4.60 -15.38
CA ILE A 382 -4.02 -5.85 -15.33
C ILE A 382 -4.09 -6.47 -16.72
N LEU A 383 -4.39 -5.68 -17.75
CA LEU A 383 -4.52 -6.19 -19.11
C LEU A 383 -3.18 -6.56 -19.74
N ASP A 384 -2.10 -5.79 -19.50
CA ASP A 384 -0.74 -6.19 -19.90
C ASP A 384 -0.38 -7.56 -19.33
N ASN A 385 -0.62 -7.77 -18.04
CA ASN A 385 -0.35 -9.03 -17.36
C ASN A 385 -1.18 -10.18 -17.93
N LEU A 386 -2.49 -9.97 -18.13
CA LEU A 386 -3.38 -10.99 -18.69
C LEU A 386 -3.03 -11.33 -20.15
N ILE A 387 -2.64 -10.35 -20.96
CA ILE A 387 -2.20 -10.57 -22.36
C ILE A 387 -0.89 -11.34 -22.38
N ALA A 388 0.08 -10.95 -21.55
CA ALA A 388 1.38 -11.61 -21.48
C ALA A 388 1.24 -13.07 -21.01
N ASP A 389 0.30 -13.35 -20.11
CA ASP A 389 -0.05 -14.70 -19.66
C ASP A 389 -1.01 -15.44 -20.60
N LYS A 390 -1.40 -14.83 -21.73
CA LYS A 390 -2.36 -15.37 -22.71
C LYS A 390 -3.73 -15.72 -22.11
N LYS A 391 -4.10 -15.08 -21.00
CA LYS A 391 -5.40 -15.20 -20.32
C LYS A 391 -6.43 -14.22 -20.84
N ALA A 392 -5.99 -13.18 -21.54
CA ALA A 392 -6.84 -12.27 -22.30
C ALA A 392 -6.34 -12.17 -23.74
N GLU A 393 -7.25 -12.07 -24.71
CA GLU A 393 -6.85 -11.69 -26.06
C GLU A 393 -6.43 -10.21 -26.07
N PRO A 394 -5.43 -9.81 -26.88
CA PRO A 394 -5.10 -8.40 -27.08
C PRO A 394 -6.36 -7.61 -27.47
N MET A 395 -6.70 -6.60 -26.68
CA MET A 395 -7.91 -5.79 -26.87
C MET A 395 -7.66 -4.31 -26.61
N ILE A 396 -8.50 -3.48 -27.21
CA ILE A 396 -8.56 -2.05 -26.89
C ILE A 396 -9.55 -1.86 -25.73
N ILE A 397 -9.16 -1.09 -24.71
CA ILE A 397 -10.09 -0.62 -23.67
C ILE A 397 -10.36 0.86 -23.89
N VAL A 398 -11.63 1.23 -23.99
CA VAL A 398 -12.09 2.61 -24.07
C VAL A 398 -12.79 2.96 -22.76
N MET A 399 -12.24 3.92 -22.03
CA MET A 399 -12.78 4.44 -20.77
C MET A 399 -13.32 5.85 -21.02
N PRO A 400 -14.61 5.99 -21.37
CA PRO A 400 -15.21 7.31 -21.61
C PRO A 400 -15.70 7.94 -20.31
N ASN A 401 -15.94 9.25 -20.34
CA ASN A 401 -16.77 9.88 -19.31
C ASN A 401 -18.23 9.46 -19.53
N GLY A 402 -18.83 8.80 -18.54
CA GLY A 402 -20.21 8.28 -18.61
C GLY A 402 -21.28 9.36 -18.45
N ARG A 403 -20.93 10.60 -18.13
CA ARG A 403 -21.84 11.72 -17.85
C ARG A 403 -22.11 12.52 -19.13
N ALA A 404 -23.12 12.14 -19.89
CA ALA A 404 -23.44 12.78 -21.17
C ALA A 404 -24.18 14.13 -21.00
N GLN A 405 -23.40 15.19 -20.76
CA GLN A 405 -23.87 16.58 -20.70
C GLN A 405 -22.74 17.56 -21.09
N PRO A 406 -23.04 18.82 -21.48
CA PRO A 406 -22.00 19.76 -21.93
C PRO A 406 -20.90 20.07 -20.91
N ASP A 407 -21.23 20.13 -19.61
CA ASP A 407 -20.23 20.21 -18.53
C ASP A 407 -20.19 18.86 -17.80
N ASP A 408 -19.35 17.95 -18.26
CA ASP A 408 -19.24 16.58 -17.75
C ASP A 408 -18.21 16.41 -16.62
N ARG A 409 -17.72 17.51 -16.06
CA ARG A 409 -16.78 17.50 -14.92
C ARG A 409 -17.45 17.00 -13.62
N PRO A 410 -16.68 16.40 -12.72
CA PRO A 410 -17.15 16.11 -11.36
C PRO A 410 -17.43 17.42 -10.62
N GLY A 411 -18.70 17.68 -10.32
CA GLY A 411 -19.13 18.81 -9.49
C GLY A 411 -19.08 18.51 -7.99
N PRO A 412 -19.32 19.50 -7.12
CA PRO A 412 -19.30 19.35 -5.66
C PRO A 412 -20.39 18.40 -5.14
N ASP A 413 -21.50 18.26 -5.89
CA ASP A 413 -22.54 17.27 -5.65
C ASP A 413 -22.61 16.33 -6.85
N ALA A 414 -22.08 15.11 -6.68
CA ALA A 414 -22.09 14.09 -7.72
C ALA A 414 -23.52 13.64 -8.08
N MET A 415 -24.46 13.65 -7.12
CA MET A 415 -25.84 13.22 -7.34
C MET A 415 -26.62 14.16 -8.25
N ALA A 416 -26.32 15.46 -8.23
CA ALA A 416 -26.93 16.45 -9.12
C ALA A 416 -26.72 16.11 -10.62
N THR A 417 -25.64 15.39 -10.93
CA THR A 417 -25.31 15.00 -12.31
C THR A 417 -25.81 13.61 -12.71
N ALA A 418 -26.46 12.89 -11.79
CA ALA A 418 -26.92 11.54 -12.04
C ALA A 418 -27.82 11.40 -13.31
N PRO A 419 -28.73 12.35 -13.62
CA PRO A 419 -29.54 12.26 -14.83
C PRO A 419 -28.74 12.22 -16.14
N ALA A 420 -27.54 12.80 -16.18
CA ALA A 420 -26.70 12.83 -17.38
C ALA A 420 -26.11 11.45 -17.74
N PHE A 421 -25.89 10.60 -16.74
CA PHE A 421 -25.44 9.22 -16.99
C PHE A 421 -26.52 8.41 -17.72
N GLY A 422 -27.80 8.70 -17.50
CA GLY A 422 -28.91 8.06 -18.23
C GLY A 422 -29.01 8.44 -19.71
N LYS A 423 -28.28 9.45 -20.17
CA LYS A 423 -28.28 9.95 -21.56
C LYS A 423 -27.09 9.44 -22.40
N PHE A 424 -26.20 8.67 -21.77
CA PHE A 424 -24.94 8.27 -22.38
C PHE A 424 -25.10 7.20 -23.47
N ASP A 425 -26.22 6.48 -23.51
CA ASP A 425 -26.53 5.50 -24.57
C ASP A 425 -26.41 6.11 -25.98
N LYS A 426 -26.97 7.31 -26.19
CA LYS A 426 -26.93 7.99 -27.49
C LYS A 426 -25.51 8.39 -27.87
N ASP A 427 -24.77 8.94 -26.92
CA ASP A 427 -23.36 9.31 -27.12
C ASP A 427 -22.50 8.08 -27.43
N LEU A 428 -22.68 7.00 -26.66
CA LEU A 428 -21.96 5.74 -26.83
C LEU A 428 -22.20 5.15 -28.23
N LEU A 429 -23.47 5.01 -28.63
CA LEU A 429 -23.87 4.33 -29.85
C LEU A 429 -23.64 5.18 -31.11
N ASN A 430 -23.95 6.47 -31.06
CA ASN A 430 -23.97 7.32 -32.26
C ASN A 430 -22.68 8.12 -32.47
N ASP A 431 -21.89 8.34 -31.42
CA ASP A 431 -20.72 9.22 -31.48
C ASP A 431 -19.43 8.48 -31.12
N LEU A 432 -19.34 7.90 -29.92
CA LEU A 432 -18.10 7.30 -29.41
C LEU A 432 -17.70 6.03 -30.15
N ILE A 433 -18.61 5.06 -30.34
CA ILE A 433 -18.30 3.82 -31.08
C ILE A 433 -17.84 4.14 -32.51
N PRO A 434 -18.58 4.96 -33.30
CA PRO A 434 -18.11 5.37 -34.63
C PRO A 434 -16.75 6.07 -34.62
N PHE A 435 -16.50 6.94 -33.63
CA PHE A 435 -15.20 7.59 -33.48
C PHE A 435 -14.07 6.57 -33.27
N ILE A 436 -14.22 5.64 -32.32
CA ILE A 436 -13.23 4.59 -32.06
C ILE A 436 -13.01 3.73 -33.30
N GLU A 437 -14.07 3.37 -34.01
CA GLU A 437 -13.99 2.59 -35.26
C GLU A 437 -13.30 3.34 -36.42
N SER A 438 -13.33 4.67 -36.41
CA SER A 438 -12.66 5.49 -37.43
C SER A 438 -11.17 5.69 -37.13
N LYS A 439 -10.79 5.69 -35.84
CA LYS A 439 -9.44 6.04 -35.39
C LYS A 439 -8.56 4.82 -35.11
N TYR A 440 -9.15 3.71 -34.64
CA TYR A 440 -8.43 2.51 -34.24
C TYR A 440 -8.79 1.31 -35.10
N SER A 441 -7.87 0.36 -35.21
CA SER A 441 -8.10 -0.86 -35.97
C SER A 441 -8.91 -1.86 -35.15
N VAL A 442 -10.24 -1.80 -35.27
CA VAL A 442 -11.16 -2.59 -34.45
C VAL A 442 -12.03 -3.55 -35.26
N ARG A 443 -12.40 -4.68 -34.66
CA ARG A 443 -13.48 -5.56 -35.12
C ARG A 443 -14.83 -4.92 -34.78
N LYS A 444 -15.75 -4.89 -35.75
CA LYS A 444 -16.99 -4.10 -35.67
C LYS A 444 -18.23 -4.93 -35.31
N ASP A 445 -18.13 -6.24 -35.36
CA ASP A 445 -19.23 -7.13 -34.98
C ASP A 445 -19.51 -7.09 -33.47
N ARG A 446 -20.71 -7.51 -33.09
CA ARG A 446 -21.16 -7.53 -31.69
C ARG A 446 -20.36 -8.48 -30.79
N GLU A 447 -19.84 -9.58 -31.35
CA GLU A 447 -19.08 -10.56 -30.59
C GLU A 447 -17.67 -10.05 -30.23
N SER A 448 -17.22 -8.98 -30.89
CA SER A 448 -15.97 -8.30 -30.59
C SER A 448 -16.16 -6.99 -29.80
N ARG A 449 -17.35 -6.75 -29.24
CA ARG A 449 -17.68 -5.54 -28.47
C ARG A 449 -18.29 -5.86 -27.11
N ALA A 450 -17.62 -5.37 -26.07
CA ALA A 450 -18.01 -5.55 -24.67
C ALA A 450 -18.34 -4.20 -24.00
N LEU A 451 -19.26 -4.21 -23.04
CA LEU A 451 -19.60 -3.05 -22.21
C LEU A 451 -19.64 -3.46 -20.74
N ALA A 452 -18.84 -2.82 -19.90
CA ALA A 452 -18.83 -3.05 -18.46
C ALA A 452 -18.60 -1.77 -17.67
N GLY A 453 -18.87 -1.77 -16.37
CA GLY A 453 -18.60 -0.60 -15.53
C GLY A 453 -18.85 -0.82 -14.05
N LEU A 454 -18.39 0.14 -13.24
CA LEU A 454 -18.52 0.12 -11.78
C LEU A 454 -19.62 1.07 -11.27
N SER A 455 -20.32 0.67 -10.22
CA SER A 455 -21.33 1.50 -9.53
C SER A 455 -22.36 2.10 -10.50
N MET A 456 -22.37 3.42 -10.68
CA MET A 456 -23.22 4.09 -11.65
C MET A 456 -22.97 3.61 -13.09
N GLY A 457 -21.71 3.43 -13.47
CA GLY A 457 -21.31 2.84 -14.75
C GLY A 457 -21.69 1.36 -14.87
N GLY A 458 -21.78 0.63 -13.76
CA GLY A 458 -22.32 -0.73 -13.74
C GLY A 458 -23.80 -0.76 -14.08
N GLY A 459 -24.57 0.17 -13.50
CA GLY A 459 -25.98 0.35 -13.86
C GLY A 459 -26.18 0.79 -15.31
N GLN A 460 -25.36 1.71 -15.82
CA GLN A 460 -25.35 2.08 -17.24
C GLN A 460 -25.04 0.89 -18.14
N SER A 461 -24.02 0.09 -17.79
CA SER A 461 -23.59 -1.05 -18.59
C SER A 461 -24.70 -2.10 -18.72
N LEU A 462 -25.42 -2.39 -17.63
CA LEU A 462 -26.56 -3.29 -17.66
C LEU A 462 -27.73 -2.68 -18.45
N ASN A 463 -28.12 -1.43 -18.14
CA ASN A 463 -29.25 -0.77 -18.79
C ASN A 463 -29.06 -0.61 -20.30
N PHE A 464 -27.85 -0.29 -20.75
CA PHE A 464 -27.55 -0.04 -22.16
C PHE A 464 -27.10 -1.30 -22.89
N GLY A 465 -26.24 -2.11 -22.28
CA GLY A 465 -25.71 -3.34 -22.89
C GLY A 465 -26.83 -4.34 -23.16
N LEU A 466 -27.67 -4.62 -22.17
CA LEU A 466 -28.80 -5.55 -22.32
C LEU A 466 -29.92 -4.97 -23.18
N GLY A 467 -30.06 -3.64 -23.21
CA GLY A 467 -30.98 -2.95 -24.13
C GLY A 467 -30.51 -2.93 -25.59
N ASN A 468 -29.25 -3.28 -25.87
CA ASN A 468 -28.64 -3.17 -27.21
C ASN A 468 -27.85 -4.44 -27.57
N LEU A 469 -28.49 -5.61 -27.43
CA LEU A 469 -27.85 -6.90 -27.74
C LEU A 469 -27.46 -7.08 -29.21
N ASP A 470 -27.91 -6.22 -30.14
CA ASP A 470 -27.40 -6.19 -31.53
C ASP A 470 -26.00 -5.59 -31.64
N THR A 471 -25.58 -4.82 -30.63
CA THR A 471 -24.31 -4.11 -30.60
C THR A 471 -23.30 -4.76 -29.65
N PHE A 472 -23.77 -5.32 -28.53
CA PHE A 472 -22.94 -5.92 -27.49
C PHE A 472 -23.28 -7.39 -27.28
N ALA A 473 -22.26 -8.22 -27.13
CA ALA A 473 -22.41 -9.63 -26.76
C ALA A 473 -21.90 -9.95 -25.34
N TRP A 474 -21.16 -9.02 -24.73
CA TRP A 474 -20.54 -9.18 -23.42
C TRP A 474 -20.90 -7.99 -22.56
N VAL A 475 -21.63 -8.22 -21.47
CA VAL A 475 -22.13 -7.15 -20.60
C VAL A 475 -21.72 -7.39 -19.16
N GLY A 476 -21.15 -6.40 -18.50
CA GLY A 476 -20.65 -6.48 -17.12
C GLY A 476 -21.20 -5.40 -16.19
N GLY A 477 -21.69 -5.77 -15.01
CA GLY A 477 -22.07 -4.85 -13.94
C GLY A 477 -21.26 -5.11 -12.67
N PHE A 478 -20.45 -4.15 -12.24
CA PHE A 478 -19.64 -4.25 -11.01
C PHE A 478 -20.23 -3.33 -9.94
N SER A 479 -20.70 -3.90 -8.82
CA SER A 479 -21.39 -3.19 -7.74
C SER A 479 -22.44 -2.20 -8.24
N SER A 480 -23.30 -2.62 -9.18
CA SER A 480 -24.19 -1.71 -9.91
C SER A 480 -25.08 -0.85 -9.00
N ALA A 481 -25.23 0.42 -9.35
CA ALA A 481 -26.01 1.38 -8.57
C ALA A 481 -27.53 1.17 -8.73
N PRO A 482 -28.37 1.70 -7.81
CA PRO A 482 -29.82 1.46 -7.81
C PRO A 482 -30.61 2.02 -9.00
N ASN A 483 -29.96 2.78 -9.90
CA ASN A 483 -30.54 3.18 -11.19
C ASN A 483 -30.56 2.05 -12.23
N THR A 484 -30.05 0.87 -11.88
CA THR A 484 -30.17 -0.36 -12.67
C THR A 484 -31.64 -0.78 -12.73
N LYS A 485 -32.16 -1.01 -13.93
CA LYS A 485 -33.53 -1.51 -14.12
C LYS A 485 -33.69 -2.91 -13.51
N PRO A 486 -34.91 -3.30 -13.09
CA PRO A 486 -35.16 -4.65 -12.63
C PRO A 486 -34.98 -5.68 -13.77
N ALA A 487 -34.67 -6.94 -13.42
CA ALA A 487 -34.36 -7.98 -14.40
C ALA A 487 -35.41 -8.14 -15.52
N PRO A 488 -36.74 -8.12 -15.27
CA PRO A 488 -37.73 -8.23 -16.34
C PRO A 488 -37.72 -7.08 -17.35
N GLU A 489 -37.21 -5.90 -16.97
CA GLU A 489 -37.06 -4.77 -17.89
C GLU A 489 -35.72 -4.80 -18.63
N LEU A 490 -34.67 -5.35 -17.99
CA LEU A 490 -33.36 -5.52 -18.60
C LEU A 490 -33.37 -6.63 -19.66
N VAL A 491 -34.07 -7.72 -19.36
CA VAL A 491 -34.11 -8.94 -20.16
C VAL A 491 -35.57 -9.41 -20.28
N PRO A 492 -36.42 -8.69 -21.04
CA PRO A 492 -37.83 -9.05 -21.19
C PRO A 492 -38.04 -10.37 -21.96
N ASP A 493 -37.06 -10.78 -22.77
CA ASP A 493 -37.01 -12.06 -23.46
C ASP A 493 -35.71 -12.79 -23.09
N SER A 494 -35.80 -13.67 -22.10
CA SER A 494 -34.66 -14.40 -21.54
C SER A 494 -34.05 -15.41 -22.51
N GLU A 495 -34.87 -16.04 -23.36
CA GLU A 495 -34.37 -17.01 -24.34
C GLU A 495 -33.61 -16.30 -25.45
N ALA A 496 -34.16 -15.22 -26.00
CA ALA A 496 -33.44 -14.41 -26.99
C ALA A 496 -32.15 -13.81 -26.41
N ALA A 497 -32.16 -13.39 -25.14
CA ALA A 497 -30.97 -12.89 -24.49
C ALA A 497 -29.92 -13.97 -24.26
N LYS A 498 -30.32 -15.19 -23.90
CA LYS A 498 -29.44 -16.35 -23.73
C LYS A 498 -28.76 -16.74 -25.05
N ASP A 499 -29.47 -16.67 -26.16
CA ASP A 499 -28.91 -16.98 -27.49
C ASP A 499 -27.93 -15.90 -27.98
N ARG A 500 -28.17 -14.64 -27.60
CA ARG A 500 -27.39 -13.50 -28.09
C ARG A 500 -26.21 -13.19 -27.17
N LEU A 501 -26.34 -13.26 -25.86
CA LEU A 501 -25.25 -12.97 -24.93
C LEU A 501 -24.22 -14.09 -24.93
N LYS A 502 -22.94 -13.71 -25.04
CA LYS A 502 -21.82 -14.61 -24.76
C LYS A 502 -21.45 -14.59 -23.29
N LEU A 503 -21.65 -13.45 -22.62
CA LEU A 503 -21.44 -13.30 -21.19
C LEU A 503 -22.30 -12.19 -20.60
N LEU A 504 -22.98 -12.51 -19.51
CA LEU A 504 -23.46 -11.53 -18.54
C LEU A 504 -22.66 -11.72 -17.25
N TYR A 505 -21.90 -10.71 -16.87
CA TYR A 505 -21.03 -10.75 -15.69
C TYR A 505 -21.54 -9.80 -14.61
N LEU A 506 -21.93 -10.35 -13.48
CA LEU A 506 -22.35 -9.57 -12.31
C LEU A 506 -21.35 -9.80 -11.19
N SER A 507 -20.88 -8.72 -10.58
CA SER A 507 -20.03 -8.81 -9.39
C SER A 507 -20.38 -7.73 -8.39
N CYS A 508 -20.19 -8.02 -7.11
CA CYS A 508 -20.35 -7.05 -6.04
C CYS A 508 -19.51 -7.50 -4.85
N GLY A 509 -19.02 -6.55 -4.05
CA GLY A 509 -18.39 -6.87 -2.78
C GLY A 509 -19.41 -7.48 -1.81
N SER A 510 -19.04 -8.56 -1.12
CA SER A 510 -19.91 -9.21 -0.10
C SER A 510 -20.22 -8.31 1.10
N THR A 511 -19.52 -7.18 1.23
CA THR A 511 -19.74 -6.14 2.24
C THR A 511 -20.23 -4.82 1.65
N ASP A 512 -20.56 -4.79 0.35
CA ASP A 512 -21.07 -3.61 -0.33
C ASP A 512 -22.60 -3.56 -0.17
N GLY A 513 -23.13 -2.40 0.24
CA GLY A 513 -24.59 -2.20 0.37
C GLY A 513 -25.33 -2.33 -0.97
N LEU A 514 -24.63 -2.17 -2.09
CA LEU A 514 -25.16 -2.33 -3.45
C LEU A 514 -25.37 -3.79 -3.85
N ILE A 515 -24.97 -4.77 -3.03
CA ILE A 515 -25.16 -6.20 -3.34
C ILE A 515 -26.60 -6.57 -3.66
N ARG A 516 -27.58 -5.91 -3.04
CA ARG A 516 -29.01 -6.08 -3.32
C ARG A 516 -29.38 -5.81 -4.78
N VAL A 517 -28.66 -4.90 -5.46
CA VAL A 517 -28.89 -4.59 -6.87
C VAL A 517 -28.39 -5.74 -7.73
N SER A 518 -27.19 -6.26 -7.45
CA SER A 518 -26.63 -7.41 -8.17
C SER A 518 -27.46 -8.68 -7.95
N GLN A 519 -27.90 -8.93 -6.71
CA GLN A 519 -28.83 -10.02 -6.38
C GLN A 519 -30.14 -9.89 -7.17
N GLY A 520 -30.73 -8.69 -7.25
CA GLY A 520 -31.98 -8.47 -7.97
C GLY A 520 -31.87 -8.59 -9.49
N VAL A 521 -30.66 -8.51 -10.07
CA VAL A 521 -30.43 -8.82 -11.49
C VAL A 521 -30.10 -10.30 -11.69
N HIS A 522 -29.48 -10.96 -10.70
CA HIS A 522 -29.14 -12.38 -10.74
C HIS A 522 -30.35 -13.31 -10.51
N SER A 523 -31.28 -12.90 -9.64
CA SER A 523 -32.53 -13.63 -9.34
C SER A 523 -33.49 -13.61 -10.51
#